data_AF-A0A967T2E1-F1
#
_entry.id   AF-A0A967T2E1-F1
#
_cell.length_a   1.000
_cell.length_b   1.000
_cell.length_c   1.000
_cell.angle_alpha   90.00
_cell.angle_beta   90.00
_cell.angle_gamma   90.00
#
_symmetry.space_group_name_H-M   'P 1'
#
loop_
_entity.id
_entity.type
_entity.pdbx_description
1 polymer ?
#
loop_
_entity_poly.entity_id
_entity_poly.type
_entity_poly.pdbx_seq_one_letter_code
_entity_poly.pdbx_strand_id
1 'polypeptide(L)'
;AVTAAAAGGSASNQDNPVNRIADLNPDEIESIEILKGASAAAIYGQRASSGVVIIQTKRGSGGQPQFSVSQSVGFNTIIKKLGARDFTAQTAE
;
A
#
# COMPACT_ATOMS: atom_id res chain seq x y z
N ALA A 1 -10.12 -20.37 4.71
CA ALA A 1 -10.53 -21.01 3.45
C ALA A 1 -10.89 -19.91 2.45
N VAL A 2 -9.91 -19.46 1.65
CA VAL A 2 -10.12 -18.58 0.48
C VAL A 2 -9.05 -18.78 -0.61
N THR A 3 -8.04 -19.62 -0.39
CA THR A 3 -6.97 -19.91 -1.37
C THR A 3 -7.39 -20.85 -2.51
N ALA A 4 -8.62 -21.39 -2.50
CA ALA A 4 -9.05 -22.43 -3.45
C ALA A 4 -9.65 -21.89 -4.77
N ALA A 5 -9.89 -20.58 -4.89
CA ALA A 5 -10.58 -20.01 -6.06
C ALA A 5 -9.65 -19.62 -7.24
N ALA A 6 -8.34 -19.92 -7.19
CA ALA A 6 -7.38 -19.49 -8.21
C ALA A 6 -7.00 -20.59 -9.24
N ALA A 7 -7.61 -21.77 -9.19
CA ALA A 7 -7.30 -22.87 -10.12
C ALA A 7 -8.03 -22.69 -11.46
N GLY A 8 -7.68 -21.65 -12.23
CA GLY A 8 -8.25 -21.45 -13.56
C GLY A 8 -8.00 -20.08 -14.18
N GLY A 9 -6.74 -19.69 -14.37
CA GLY A 9 -6.41 -18.47 -15.13
C GLY A 9 -4.93 -18.08 -15.11
N SER A 10 -4.26 -18.24 -16.25
CA SER A 10 -3.05 -17.54 -16.72
C SER A 10 -1.89 -17.32 -15.73
N ALA A 11 -0.97 -18.27 -15.68
CA ALA A 11 0.24 -18.28 -14.84
C ALA A 11 1.44 -17.51 -15.42
N SER A 12 1.27 -16.31 -16.00
CA SER A 12 2.40 -15.63 -16.66
C SER A 12 2.66 -14.17 -16.26
N ASN A 13 1.86 -13.53 -15.41
CA ASN A 13 2.13 -12.13 -14.96
C ASN A 13 1.63 -11.83 -13.53
N GLN A 14 1.79 -12.74 -12.57
CA GLN A 14 1.54 -12.44 -11.15
C GLN A 14 2.87 -12.33 -10.38
N ASP A 15 3.70 -11.37 -10.77
CA ASP A 15 4.77 -10.85 -9.91
C ASP A 15 4.20 -9.80 -8.95
N ASN A 16 3.23 -10.23 -8.15
CA ASN A 16 2.88 -9.51 -6.94
C ASN A 16 2.61 -10.57 -5.87
N PRO A 17 3.65 -11.09 -5.20
CA PRO A 17 3.43 -11.91 -4.02
C PRO A 17 2.47 -11.15 -3.11
N VAL A 18 1.37 -11.80 -2.73
CA VAL A 18 0.25 -11.17 -2.01
C VAL A 18 0.80 -10.48 -0.75
N ASN A 19 1.00 -9.17 -0.83
CA ASN A 19 1.59 -8.39 0.26
C ASN A 19 0.49 -8.09 1.27
N ARG A 20 0.36 -8.95 2.29
CA ARG A 20 -0.67 -8.76 3.33
C ARG A 20 -0.46 -7.52 4.20
N ILE A 21 0.72 -6.90 4.18
CA ILE A 21 0.93 -5.60 4.86
C ILE A 21 0.31 -4.46 4.06
N ALA A 22 0.15 -4.61 2.74
CA ALA A 22 -0.50 -3.60 1.90
C ALA A 22 -2.01 -3.46 2.17
N ASP A 23 -2.62 -4.45 2.81
CA ASP A 23 -4.03 -4.40 3.23
C ASP A 23 -4.25 -3.49 4.46
N LEU A 24 -3.18 -3.05 5.12
CA LEU A 24 -3.24 -2.18 6.28
C LEU A 24 -3.07 -0.71 5.88
N ASN A 25 -4.00 0.15 6.32
CA ASN A 25 -3.91 1.59 6.10
C ASN A 25 -2.89 2.22 7.08
N PRO A 26 -1.83 2.89 6.61
CA PRO A 26 -0.85 3.55 7.49
C PRO A 26 -1.47 4.65 8.35
N ASP A 27 -2.54 5.31 7.90
CA ASP A 27 -3.21 6.37 8.67
C ASP A 27 -3.90 5.83 9.93
N GLU A 28 -4.16 4.53 10.00
CA GLU A 28 -4.79 3.87 11.15
C GLU A 28 -3.77 3.29 12.14
N ILE A 29 -2.47 3.40 11.84
CA ILE A 29 -1.41 2.91 12.73
C ILE A 29 -1.12 3.95 13.81
N GLU A 30 -1.16 3.52 15.07
CA GLU A 30 -0.79 4.31 16.24
C GLU A 30 0.71 4.15 16.53
N SER A 31 1.20 2.90 16.60
CA SER A 31 2.61 2.62 16.85
C SER A 31 3.06 1.32 16.19
N ILE A 32 4.37 1.25 15.90
CA ILE A 32 5.04 0.07 15.36
C ILE A 32 6.22 -0.24 16.28
N GLU A 33 6.22 -1.43 16.88
CA GLU A 33 7.30 -1.92 17.73
C GLU A 33 7.95 -3.16 17.10
N ILE A 34 9.27 -3.21 17.11
CA ILE A 34 10.03 -4.29 16.48
C ILE A 34 10.83 -5.03 17.53
N LEU A 35 10.46 -6.28 17.78
CA LEU A 35 11.20 -7.21 18.63
C LEU A 35 12.21 -7.97 17.76
N LYS A 36 13.50 -7.74 18.02
CA LYS A 36 14.60 -8.30 17.23
C LYS A 36 15.14 -9.58 17.86
N GLY A 37 15.26 -10.64 17.05
CA GLY A 37 15.96 -11.86 17.41
C GLY A 37 15.21 -12.81 18.35
N ALA A 38 15.96 -13.58 19.14
CA ALA A 38 15.46 -14.73 19.90
C ALA A 38 14.49 -14.37 21.05
N SER A 39 14.51 -13.13 21.55
CA SER A 39 13.61 -12.68 22.63
C SER A 39 12.14 -12.67 22.18
N ALA A 40 11.87 -12.47 20.89
CA ALA A 40 10.51 -12.51 20.35
C ALA A 40 9.96 -13.95 20.30
N ALA A 41 10.81 -14.92 20.00
CA ALA A 41 10.43 -16.34 19.94
C ALA A 41 10.04 -16.92 21.32
N ALA A 42 10.59 -16.37 22.40
CA ALA A 42 10.26 -16.79 23.76
C ALA A 42 8.79 -16.47 24.13
N ILE A 43 8.26 -15.34 23.64
CA ILE A 43 6.89 -14.90 23.94
C ILE A 43 5.90 -15.41 22.89
N TYR A 44 6.28 -15.38 21.60
CA TYR A 44 5.36 -15.61 20.47
C TYR A 44 5.60 -16.92 19.70
N GLY A 45 6.52 -17.76 20.19
CA GLY A 45 6.76 -19.11 19.69
C GLY A 45 7.61 -19.17 18.41
N GLN A 46 7.64 -20.35 17.78
CA GLN A 46 8.56 -20.68 16.67
C GLN A 46 8.42 -19.75 15.44
N ARG A 47 7.23 -19.20 15.21
CA ARG A 47 6.95 -18.27 14.10
C ARG A 47 7.63 -16.90 14.28
N ALA A 48 8.03 -16.59 15.50
CA ALA A 48 8.73 -15.36 15.86
C ALA A 48 10.26 -15.52 15.90
N SER A 49 10.81 -16.64 15.41
CA SER A 49 12.25 -16.89 15.32
C SER A 49 13.00 -15.83 14.51
N SER A 50 12.37 -15.28 13.48
CA SER A 50 12.91 -14.17 12.66
C SER A 50 12.65 -12.78 13.25
N GLY A 51 12.03 -12.70 14.43
CA GLY A 51 11.55 -11.45 15.05
C GLY A 51 10.05 -11.23 14.85
N VAL A 52 9.52 -10.20 15.52
CA VAL A 52 8.09 -9.82 15.48
C VAL A 52 7.97 -8.33 15.26
N VAL A 53 7.03 -7.94 14.39
CA VAL A 53 6.57 -6.56 14.25
C VAL A 53 5.20 -6.47 14.90
N ILE A 54 5.10 -5.72 15.98
CA ILE A 54 3.86 -5.42 16.68
C ILE A 54 3.32 -4.13 16.10
N ILE A 55 2.09 -4.17 15.61
CA ILE A 55 1.39 -3.01 15.07
C ILE A 55 0.20 -2.72 15.98
N GLN A 56 0.20 -1.55 16.59
CA GLN A 56 -0.93 -1.03 17.35
C GLN A 56 -1.76 -0.13 16.41
N THR A 57 -3.02 -0.45 16.18
CA THR A 57 -3.93 0.41 15.43
C THR A 57 -4.63 1.41 16.36
N LYS A 58 -4.90 2.60 15.84
CA LYS A 58 -5.66 3.64 16.54
C LYS A 58 -7.00 3.09 16.97
N ARG A 59 -7.29 3.15 18.28
CA ARG A 59 -8.61 2.82 18.82
C ARG A 59 -9.42 4.10 18.99
N GLY A 60 -10.73 3.99 18.91
CA GLY A 60 -11.63 5.08 19.25
C GLY A 60 -11.35 5.55 20.68
N SER A 61 -10.93 6.81 20.83
CA SER A 61 -10.81 7.46 22.12
C SER A 61 -12.22 7.78 22.63
N GLY A 62 -12.53 7.35 23.86
CA GLY A 62 -13.74 7.79 24.54
C GLY A 62 -13.64 9.28 24.85
N GLY A 63 -14.58 10.08 24.32
CA GLY A 63 -14.54 11.53 24.44
C GLY A 63 -15.56 12.20 23.51
N GLN A 64 -15.58 13.53 23.52
CA GLN A 64 -16.43 14.31 22.59
C GLN A 64 -15.99 14.04 21.14
N PRO A 65 -16.94 13.84 20.20
CA PRO A 65 -16.63 13.53 18.82
C PRO A 65 -15.80 14.66 18.18
N GLN A 66 -14.61 14.32 17.67
CA GLN A 66 -13.71 15.27 17.04
C GLN A 66 -13.87 15.15 15.52
N PHE A 67 -14.37 16.20 14.88
CA PHE A 67 -14.53 16.27 13.43
C PHE A 67 -13.33 17.01 12.82
N SER A 68 -12.63 16.38 11.88
CA SER A 68 -11.64 17.06 11.04
C SER A 68 -12.14 17.08 9.60
N VAL A 69 -12.09 18.27 8.98
CA VAL A 69 -12.43 18.48 7.57
C VAL A 69 -11.18 19.00 6.89
N SER A 70 -10.65 18.24 5.95
CA SER A 70 -9.55 18.66 5.09
C SER A 70 -10.06 18.84 3.66
N GLN A 71 -9.74 19.97 3.04
CA GLN A 71 -9.97 20.23 1.62
C GLN A 71 -8.62 20.48 0.97
N SER A 72 -8.32 19.74 -0.09
CA SER A 72 -7.13 19.93 -0.91
C SER A 72 -7.55 20.16 -2.36
N VAL A 73 -7.00 21.19 -2.99
CA VAL A 73 -7.21 21.51 -4.40
C VAL A 73 -5.83 21.54 -5.06
N GLY A 74 -5.64 20.70 -6.07
CA GLY A 74 -4.40 20.60 -6.83
C GLY A 74 -4.66 20.84 -8.31
N PHE A 75 -3.81 21.64 -8.95
CA PHE A 75 -3.82 21.86 -10.40
C PHE A 75 -2.56 21.25 -10.99
N ASN A 76 -2.73 20.36 -11.96
CA ASN A 76 -1.61 19.80 -12.72
C ASN A 76 -1.67 20.32 -14.15
N THR A 77 -0.56 20.90 -14.63
CA THR A 77 -0.43 21.36 -16.02
C THR A 77 0.72 20.62 -16.69
N ILE A 78 0.50 20.23 -17.95
CA ILE A 78 1.52 19.53 -18.75
C ILE A 78 2.62 20.55 -19.10
N ILE A 79 3.79 20.42 -18.47
CA ILE A 79 4.91 21.36 -18.62
C ILE A 79 5.49 21.33 -20.04
N LYS A 80 5.37 20.21 -20.75
CA LYS A 80 5.90 20.04 -22.11
C LYS A 80 4.96 19.17 -22.93
N LYS A 81 4.12 19.81 -23.74
CA LYS A 81 3.35 19.11 -24.79
C LYS A 81 4.37 18.51 -25.76
N LEU A 82 4.41 17.19 -25.89
CA LEU A 82 5.19 16.55 -26.94
C LEU A 82 4.64 17.08 -28.25
N GLY A 83 5.47 17.82 -29.00
CA GLY A 83 5.03 18.55 -30.18
C GLY A 83 4.24 17.65 -31.11
N ALA A 84 3.01 18.06 -31.45
CA ALA A 84 2.29 17.44 -32.53
C ALA A 84 3.13 17.66 -33.79
N ARG A 85 3.47 16.59 -34.51
CA ARG A 85 4.03 16.73 -35.84
C ARG A 85 2.91 17.22 -36.73
N ASP A 86 2.91 18.50 -37.06
CA ASP A 86 1.99 19.06 -38.04
C ASP A 86 2.39 18.49 -39.41
N PHE A 87 1.67 17.47 -39.86
CA PHE A 87 1.77 16.98 -41.23
C PHE A 87 0.95 17.91 -42.12
N THR A 88 1.53 19.05 -42.47
CA THR A 88 0.99 19.90 -43.53
C THR A 88 1.24 19.24 -44.89
N ALA A 89 0.24 19.33 -45.78
CA ALA A 89 0.22 18.67 -47.09
C ALA A 89 1.39 19.04 -48.02
N GLN A 90 2.22 20.03 -47.69
CA GLN A 90 3.39 20.44 -48.46
C GLN A 90 4.64 19.57 -48.25
N THR A 91 4.65 18.58 -47.36
CA THR A 91 5.74 17.59 -47.22
C THR A 91 5.37 16.21 -47.80
N ALA A 92 4.21 16.10 -48.46
CA ALA A 92 3.75 14.87 -49.11
C ALA A 92 3.93 14.90 -50.64
N GLU A 93 4.78 15.79 -51.15
CA GLU A 93 5.24 15.83 -52.54
C GLU A 93 6.76 15.70 -52.59
#